data_AF-A0A7N2LQY4-F1
#
_entry.id   AF-A0A7N2LQY4-F1
#
_cell.length_a   1.000
_cell.length_b   1.000
_cell.length_c   1.000
_cell.angle_alpha   90.00
_cell.angle_beta   90.00
_cell.angle_gamma   90.00
#
_symmetry.space_group_name_H-M   'P 1'
#
loop_
_entity.id
_entity.type
_entity.pdbx_description
1 polymer ?
#
loop_
_entity_poly.entity_id
_entity_poly.type
_entity_poly.pdbx_seq_one_letter_code
_entity_poly.pdbx_strand_id
1 'polypeptide(L)'
;MKKQTETTTKLGRISKEIYQEHKGFKEWTWVASKRDHQTILQILIDGRDPNAVDIEGQPLPTLVYLAREKKPQYHHNFKVGAMNALLRVSSKISNGSIILNVDCDMYPNISESMRDTS
;
A
#
# COMPACT_ATOMS: atom_id res chain seq x y z
N MET A 1 -16.49 -7.10 5.22
CA MET A 1 -15.76 -5.98 4.59
C MET A 1 -16.35 -4.61 4.93
N LYS A 2 -17.44 -4.14 4.29
CA LYS A 2 -17.96 -2.75 4.44
C LYS A 2 -18.28 -2.33 5.88
N LYS A 3 -18.92 -3.20 6.66
CA LYS A 3 -19.26 -2.92 8.06
C LYS A 3 -18.01 -2.68 8.93
N GLN A 4 -16.95 -3.48 8.74
CA GLN A 4 -15.71 -3.36 9.50
C GLN A 4 -14.93 -2.08 9.16
N THR A 5 -14.86 -1.73 7.87
CA THR A 5 -14.23 -0.48 7.44
C THR A 5 -15.00 0.73 7.97
N GLU A 6 -16.33 0.75 7.86
CA GLU A 6 -17.17 1.82 8.43
C GLU A 6 -17.02 1.95 9.94
N THR A 7 -17.00 0.83 10.67
CA THR A 7 -16.78 0.84 12.13
C THR A 7 -15.40 1.40 12.48
N THR A 8 -14.34 0.98 11.77
CA THR A 8 -12.97 1.46 12.01
C THR A 8 -12.85 2.95 11.71
N THR A 9 -13.44 3.41 10.60
CA THR A 9 -13.48 4.83 10.23
C THR A 9 -14.21 5.67 11.28
N LYS A 10 -15.38 5.21 11.77
CA LYS A 10 -16.12 5.90 12.84
C LYS A 10 -15.36 5.94 14.16
N LEU A 11 -14.66 4.86 14.50
CA LEU A 11 -13.88 4.77 15.74
C LEU A 11 -12.58 5.59 15.68
N GLY A 12 -12.09 5.89 14.47
CA GLY A 12 -10.82 6.59 14.24
C GLY A 12 -9.58 5.77 14.63
N ARG A 13 -9.78 4.48 14.96
CA ARG A 13 -8.73 3.53 15.34
C ARG A 13 -9.19 2.11 15.04
N ILE A 14 -8.23 1.21 14.91
CA ILE A 14 -8.47 -0.22 14.73
C ILE A 14 -8.82 -0.85 16.09
N SER A 15 -9.72 -1.84 16.11
CA SER A 15 -10.04 -2.57 17.34
C SER A 15 -8.83 -3.37 17.84
N LYS A 16 -8.79 -3.68 19.14
CA LYS A 16 -7.68 -4.46 19.70
C LYS A 16 -7.62 -5.88 19.12
N GLU A 17 -8.75 -6.49 18.74
CA GLU A 17 -8.73 -7.82 18.12
C GLU A 17 -8.01 -7.79 16.77
N ILE A 18 -8.43 -6.90 15.86
CA ILE A 18 -7.83 -6.74 14.53
C ILE A 18 -6.35 -6.37 14.66
N TYR A 19 -6.00 -5.53 15.63
CA TYR A 19 -4.61 -5.14 15.89
C TYR A 19 -3.72 -6.35 16.24
N GLN A 20 -4.23 -7.31 17.01
CA GLN A 20 -3.47 -8.50 17.41
C GLN A 20 -3.38 -9.56 16.31
N GLU A 21 -4.41 -9.66 15.47
CA GLU A 21 -4.46 -10.61 14.35
C GLU A 21 -3.46 -10.27 13.23
N HIS A 22 -3.25 -8.98 12.96
CA HIS A 22 -2.43 -8.53 11.83
C HIS A 22 -1.03 -8.07 12.27
N LYS A 23 -0.02 -8.89 11.95
CA LYS A 23 1.39 -8.61 12.26
C LYS A 23 1.90 -7.27 11.70
N GLY A 24 1.37 -6.82 10.56
CA GLY A 24 1.76 -5.55 9.93
C GLY A 24 1.46 -4.30 10.76
N PHE A 25 0.52 -4.35 11.72
CA PHE A 25 0.25 -3.19 12.58
C PHE A 25 1.28 -3.01 13.70
N LYS A 26 2.12 -4.04 13.97
CA LYS A 26 3.19 -3.95 14.98
C LYS A 26 4.31 -2.99 14.57
N GLU A 27 4.53 -2.81 13.27
CA GLU A 27 5.49 -1.82 12.78
C GLU A 27 5.03 -0.39 13.10
N TRP A 28 3.71 -0.18 13.16
CA TRP A 28 3.11 1.10 13.52
C TRP A 28 3.14 1.39 15.03
N THR A 29 3.26 0.40 15.91
CA THR A 29 3.39 0.67 17.36
C THR A 29 4.70 1.36 17.72
N TRP A 30 5.74 1.17 16.93
CA TRP A 30 7.06 1.78 17.17
C TRP A 30 7.18 3.16 16.51
N VAL A 31 6.12 3.65 15.89
CA VAL A 31 6.09 4.97 15.25
C VAL A 31 5.92 6.04 16.31
N ALA A 32 6.96 6.85 16.50
CA ALA A 32 6.94 7.97 17.45
C ALA A 32 5.89 9.02 17.04
N SER A 33 5.76 9.35 15.76
CA SER A 33 4.69 10.22 15.25
C SER A 33 4.50 10.13 13.73
N LYS A 34 3.40 10.69 13.21
CA LYS A 34 3.18 10.88 11.75
C LYS A 34 4.29 11.68 11.05
N ARG A 35 5.08 12.47 11.80
CA ARG A 35 6.19 13.29 11.28
C ARG A 35 7.57 12.68 11.57
N ASP A 36 7.63 11.66 12.41
CA ASP A 36 8.87 10.99 12.82
C ASP A 36 8.63 9.49 12.89
N HIS A 37 8.94 8.81 11.79
CA HIS A 37 8.81 7.38 11.67
C HIS A 37 9.75 6.84 10.60
N GLN A 38 10.26 5.63 10.83
CA GLN A 38 11.04 4.90 9.83
C GLN A 38 10.17 4.51 8.62
N THR A 39 10.83 4.01 7.57
CA THR A 39 10.12 3.43 6.43
C THR A 39 9.39 2.15 6.86
N ILE A 40 8.14 2.01 6.42
CA ILE A 40 7.32 0.83 6.62
C ILE A 40 6.98 0.29 5.23
N LEU A 41 7.41 -0.94 4.94
CA LEU A 41 7.20 -1.62 3.67
C LEU A 41 6.60 -3.01 3.95
N GLN A 42 5.43 -3.28 3.39
CA GLN A 42 4.76 -4.57 3.54
C GLN A 42 4.28 -5.09 2.19
N ILE A 43 4.61 -6.34 1.89
CA ILE A 43 3.98 -7.08 0.78
C ILE A 43 2.73 -7.73 1.37
N LEU A 44 1.56 -7.18 1.02
CA LEU A 44 0.27 -7.64 1.53
C LEU A 44 -0.25 -8.85 0.76
N ILE A 45 0.03 -8.88 -0.54
CA ILE A 45 -0.20 -10.02 -1.42
C ILE A 45 1.09 -10.19 -2.22
N ASP A 46 1.73 -11.36 -2.14
CA ASP A 46 2.86 -11.69 -2.99
C ASP A 46 2.35 -12.49 -4.19
N GLY A 47 2.23 -11.86 -5.36
CA GLY A 47 1.72 -12.52 -6.57
C GLY A 47 2.63 -13.61 -7.12
N ARG A 48 3.81 -13.82 -6.51
CA ARG A 48 4.72 -14.94 -6.81
C ARG A 48 4.44 -16.16 -5.93
N ASP A 49 3.65 -16.00 -4.85
CA ASP A 49 3.22 -17.11 -4.00
C ASP A 49 2.13 -17.90 -4.74
N PRO A 50 2.31 -19.21 -4.99
CA PRO A 50 1.30 -20.05 -5.63
C PRO A 50 -0.03 -20.11 -4.87
N ASN A 51 -0.04 -19.76 -3.58
CA ASN A 51 -1.26 -19.73 -2.76
C ASN A 51 -1.98 -18.37 -2.80
N ALA A 52 -1.36 -17.34 -3.38
CA ALA A 52 -1.96 -16.02 -3.56
C ALA A 52 -2.89 -16.02 -4.79
N VAL A 53 -3.97 -16.80 -4.70
CA VAL A 53 -4.97 -16.96 -5.76
C VAL A 53 -6.34 -16.49 -5.28
N ASP A 54 -7.20 -16.10 -6.21
CA ASP A 54 -8.60 -15.80 -5.93
C ASP A 54 -9.44 -17.09 -5.76
N ILE A 55 -10.76 -16.92 -5.61
CA ILE A 55 -11.70 -18.03 -5.43
C ILE A 55 -11.80 -18.96 -6.66
N GLU A 56 -11.39 -18.48 -7.84
CA GLU A 56 -11.35 -19.24 -9.09
C GLU A 56 -9.95 -19.85 -9.34
N GLY A 57 -9.02 -19.66 -8.40
CA GLY A 57 -7.65 -20.15 -8.52
C GLY A 57 -6.76 -19.28 -9.42
N GLN A 58 -7.21 -18.07 -9.80
CA GLN A 58 -6.40 -17.16 -10.60
C GLN A 58 -5.38 -16.40 -9.73
N PRO A 59 -4.13 -16.22 -10.18
CA PRO A 59 -3.13 -15.50 -9.41
C PRO A 59 -3.54 -14.05 -9.13
N LEU A 60 -3.39 -13.62 -7.89
CA LEU A 60 -3.61 -12.23 -7.50
C LEU A 60 -2.36 -11.38 -7.81
N PRO A 61 -2.55 -10.10 -8.19
CA PRO A 61 -1.43 -9.20 -8.40
C PRO A 61 -0.70 -8.93 -7.08
N THR A 62 0.60 -8.65 -7.18
CA THR A 62 1.40 -8.24 -6.02
C THR A 62 0.90 -6.90 -5.48
N LEU A 63 0.50 -6.87 -4.21
CA LEU A 63 0.06 -5.67 -3.52
C LEU A 63 1.08 -5.26 -2.47
N VAL A 64 1.67 -4.08 -2.63
CA VAL A 64 2.70 -3.54 -1.74
C VAL A 64 2.19 -2.28 -1.07
N TYR A 65 2.30 -2.24 0.26
CA TYR A 65 2.08 -1.04 1.05
C TYR A 65 3.44 -0.39 1.38
N LEU A 66 3.54 0.92 1.17
CA LEU A 66 4.72 1.71 1.50
C LEU A 66 4.32 2.99 2.24
N ALA A 67 4.86 3.16 3.44
CA ALA A 67 4.98 4.46 4.09
C ALA A 67 6.45 4.85 4.13
N ARG A 68 6.85 5.87 3.35
CA ARG A 68 8.22 6.40 3.37
C ARG A 68 8.60 6.94 4.75
N GLU A 69 9.86 6.84 5.11
CA GLU A 69 10.39 7.52 6.29
C GLU A 69 10.06 9.02 6.28
N LYS A 70 9.76 9.54 7.48
CA LYS A 70 9.65 10.97 7.75
C LYS A 70 10.47 11.30 8.97
N LYS A 71 11.19 12.42 8.87
CA LYS A 71 11.99 12.99 9.95
C LYS A 71 11.71 14.50 10.00
N PRO A 72 11.50 15.10 11.18
CA PRO A 72 11.15 16.51 11.30
C PRO A 72 12.16 17.47 10.65
N GLN A 73 13.44 17.06 10.57
CA GLN A 73 14.53 17.88 10.03
C GLN A 73 14.58 17.90 8.49
N TYR A 74 13.78 17.08 7.80
CA TYR A 74 13.89 16.89 6.35
C TYR A 74 12.60 17.27 5.62
N HIS A 75 12.75 18.05 4.55
CA HIS A 75 11.63 18.34 3.64
C HIS A 75 11.21 17.08 2.88
N HIS A 76 9.94 16.74 3.00
CA HIS A 76 9.41 15.48 2.46
C HIS A 76 8.82 15.61 1.05
N ASN A 77 8.86 16.79 0.41
CA ASN A 77 8.45 17.04 -0.99
C ASN A 77 7.06 16.50 -1.38
N PHE A 78 6.13 16.44 -0.41
CA PHE A 78 4.72 16.03 -0.57
C PHE A 78 4.47 14.88 -1.56
N LYS A 79 3.72 15.14 -2.66
CA LYS A 79 3.31 14.16 -3.68
C LYS A 79 4.51 13.67 -4.48
N VAL A 80 5.39 14.56 -4.90
CA VAL A 80 6.60 14.23 -5.68
C VAL A 80 7.52 13.30 -4.89
N GLY A 81 7.76 13.59 -3.61
CA GLY A 81 8.54 12.73 -2.72
C GLY A 81 7.90 11.36 -2.50
N ALA A 82 6.58 11.26 -2.50
CA ALA A 82 5.87 9.98 -2.41
C ALA A 82 6.11 9.14 -3.67
N MET A 83 5.90 9.76 -4.83
CA MET A 83 6.01 9.10 -6.12
C MET A 83 7.44 8.61 -6.40
N ASN A 84 8.46 9.41 -6.05
CA ASN A 84 9.86 9.01 -6.16
C ASN A 84 10.21 7.80 -5.27
N ALA A 85 9.65 7.74 -4.05
CA ALA A 85 9.85 6.59 -3.17
C ALA A 85 9.19 5.33 -3.77
N LEU A 86 7.96 5.46 -4.27
CA LEU A 86 7.25 4.36 -4.94
C LEU A 86 8.00 3.84 -6.17
N LEU A 87 8.54 4.72 -7.01
CA LEU A 87 9.34 4.33 -8.18
C LEU A 87 10.58 3.53 -7.78
N ARG A 88 11.30 3.96 -6.73
CA ARG A 88 12.49 3.24 -6.23
C ARG A 88 12.16 1.87 -5.65
N VAL A 89 11.02 1.75 -4.98
CA VAL A 89 10.57 0.46 -4.43
C VAL A 89 10.09 -0.44 -5.57
N SER A 90 9.32 0.09 -6.52
CA SER A 90 8.84 -0.63 -7.70
C SER A 90 9.99 -1.25 -8.51
N SER A 91 11.08 -0.49 -8.75
CA SER A 91 12.24 -0.99 -9.48
C SER A 91 12.96 -2.17 -8.80
N LYS A 92 12.77 -2.34 -7.49
CA LYS A 92 13.32 -3.47 -6.73
C LYS A 92 12.37 -4.66 -6.63
N ILE A 93 11.06 -4.43 -6.69
CA ILE A 93 10.05 -5.47 -6.51
C ILE A 93 9.64 -6.08 -7.84
N SER A 94 9.21 -5.25 -8.81
CA SER A 94 8.68 -5.72 -10.10
C SER A 94 9.50 -5.26 -11.29
N ASN A 95 10.18 -4.11 -11.19
CA ASN A 95 10.92 -3.48 -12.28
C ASN A 95 10.10 -3.35 -13.58
N GLY A 96 8.82 -2.98 -13.44
CA GLY A 96 7.92 -2.79 -14.59
C GLY A 96 8.40 -1.71 -15.55
N SER A 97 8.20 -1.93 -16.85
CA SER A 97 8.57 -0.99 -17.93
C SER A 97 7.67 0.24 -18.00
N ILE A 98 6.45 0.13 -17.49
CA ILE A 98 5.42 1.17 -17.51
C ILE A 98 4.96 1.41 -16.07
N ILE A 99 4.74 2.68 -15.73
CA ILE A 99 4.20 3.11 -14.43
C ILE A 99 2.91 3.88 -14.69
N LEU A 100 1.80 3.40 -14.12
CA LEU A 100 0.54 4.12 -14.07
C LEU A 100 0.36 4.73 -12.68
N ASN A 101 0.18 6.05 -12.60
CA ASN A 101 -0.14 6.76 -11.36
C ASN A 101 -1.62 7.14 -11.33
N VAL A 102 -2.32 6.74 -10.26
CA VAL A 102 -3.76 6.98 -10.08
C VAL A 102 -3.98 7.72 -8.77
N ASP A 103 -4.80 8.78 -8.79
CA ASP A 103 -5.16 9.55 -7.59
C ASP A 103 -6.33 8.89 -6.82
N CYS A 104 -6.45 9.16 -5.52
CA CYS A 104 -7.40 8.45 -4.65
C CYS A 104 -8.88 8.69 -4.95
N ASP A 105 -9.20 9.74 -5.70
CA ASP A 105 -10.54 10.10 -6.19
C ASP A 105 -10.83 9.57 -7.60
N MET A 106 -9.86 8.86 -8.21
CA MET A 106 -9.99 8.25 -9.52
C MET A 106 -10.20 6.74 -9.37
N TYR A 107 -11.16 6.21 -10.13
CA TYR A 107 -11.33 4.77 -10.30
C TYR A 107 -11.21 4.45 -11.80
N PRO A 108 -10.45 3.43 -12.19
CA PRO A 108 -10.40 2.99 -13.57
C PRO A 108 -11.80 2.46 -13.96
N ASN A 109 -12.43 3.12 -14.93
CA ASN A 109 -13.80 2.81 -15.34
C ASN A 109 -13.87 1.68 -16.39
N ILE A 110 -12.73 1.26 -16.96
CA ILE A 110 -12.69 0.28 -18.04
C ILE A 110 -11.49 -0.65 -17.82
N SER A 111 -11.75 -1.96 -17.76
CA SER A 111 -10.72 -3.00 -17.64
C SER A 111 -9.76 -3.06 -18.83
N GLU A 112 -10.15 -2.46 -19.97
CA GLU A 112 -9.35 -2.32 -21.18
C GLU A 112 -8.44 -1.08 -21.21
N SER A 113 -8.60 -0.13 -20.27
CA SER A 113 -7.79 1.10 -20.25
C SER A 113 -6.28 0.84 -20.15
N MET A 114 -5.89 -0.33 -19.67
CA MET A 114 -4.50 -0.78 -19.59
C MET A 114 -3.99 -1.54 -20.82
N ARG A 115 -4.86 -1.89 -21.79
CA ARG A 115 -4.49 -2.61 -23.02
C ARG A 115 -4.11 -1.68 -24.18
N ASP A 116 -4.66 -0.46 -24.19
CA ASP A 116 -4.46 0.50 -25.29
C ASP A 116 -3.21 1.39 -25.12
N THR A 117 -2.42 1.18 -24.06
CA THR A 117 -1.25 2.02 -23.72
C THR A 117 0.10 1.38 -24.11
N SER A 118 0.10 0.36 -24.96
CA SER A 118 1.29 -0.33 -25.49
C SER A 118 1.35 -0.31 -27.01
#